data_AF-A0A5P8LWB8-F1
#
_entry.id   AF-A0A5P8LWB8-F1
#
_cell.length_a   1.000
_cell.length_b   1.000
_cell.length_c   1.000
_cell.angle_alpha   90.00
_cell.angle_beta   90.00
_cell.angle_gamma   90.00
#
_symmetry.space_group_name_H-M   'P 1'
#
loop_
_entity.id
_entity.type
_entity.pdbx_description
1 polymer ?
#
loop_
_entity_poly.entity_id
_entity_poly.type
_entity_poly.pdbx_seq_one_letter_code
_entity_poly.pdbx_strand_id
1 'polypeptide(L)' 'MPSYEYRTIEVDSEVMIAGLGGDVAPPMDELNELGAEGWDVAAPITDKTGETVSLLLQREV' A
#
# COMPACT_ATOMS: atom_id res chain seq x y z
N MET A 1 7.63 -20.50 12.01
CA MET A 1 6.54 -19.83 11.26
C MET A 1 6.87 -18.36 11.31
N PRO A 2 7.05 -17.68 10.18
CA PRO A 2 7.23 -16.24 10.18
C PRO A 2 5.95 -15.60 10.73
N SER A 3 6.12 -14.64 11.63
CA SER A 3 5.03 -13.82 12.13
C SER A 3 5.02 -12.54 11.31
N TYR A 4 3.84 -12.05 10.95
CA TYR A 4 3.70 -10.82 10.20
C TYR A 4 2.89 -9.80 11.01
N GLU A 5 3.37 -8.57 11.04
CA GLU A 5 2.63 -7.41 11.51
C GLU A 5 1.91 -6.76 10.31
N TYR A 6 0.70 -6.26 10.53
CA TYR A 6 -0.11 -5.61 9.48
C TYR A 6 -0.57 -4.23 9.93
N ARG A 7 -0.59 -3.28 8.99
CA ARG A 7 -1.18 -1.94 9.20
C ARG A 7 -1.79 -1.42 7.91
N THR A 8 -2.61 -0.39 8.03
CA THR A 8 -3.14 0.34 6.88
C THR A 8 -2.59 1.76 6.84
N ILE A 9 -2.41 2.29 5.63
CA ILE A 9 -2.17 3.71 5.40
C ILE A 9 -3.21 4.24 4.42
N GLU A 10 -3.76 5.41 4.70
CA GLU A 10 -4.61 6.12 3.74
C GLU A 10 -3.71 6.71 2.65
N VAL A 11 -4.10 6.53 1.40
CA VAL A 11 -3.38 7.02 0.23
C VAL A 11 -4.36 7.78 -0.65
N ASP A 12 -3.92 8.91 -1.20
CA ASP A 12 -4.72 9.60 -2.20
C ASP A 12 -4.82 8.75 -3.46
N SER A 13 -6.02 8.65 -4.02
CA SER A 13 -6.30 7.81 -5.19
C SER A 13 -5.35 8.09 -6.36
N GLU A 14 -4.91 9.35 -6.52
CA GLU A 14 -3.97 9.81 -7.54
C GLU A 14 -2.58 9.15 -7.46
N VAL A 15 -2.10 8.88 -6.23
CA VAL A 15 -0.82 8.21 -5.95
C VAL A 15 -0.85 6.75 -6.44
N MET A 16 -2.04 6.13 -6.43
CA MET A 16 -2.23 4.72 -6.74
C MET A 16 -2.57 4.43 -8.20
N ILE A 17 -2.96 5.44 -8.99
CA ILE A 17 -3.31 5.27 -10.42
C ILE A 17 -2.12 4.70 -11.23
N ALA A 18 -0.90 4.89 -10.76
CA ALA A 18 0.29 4.39 -11.44
C ALA A 18 0.58 2.89 -11.22
N GLY A 19 0.15 2.27 -10.10
CA GLY A 19 0.81 1.04 -9.61
C GLY A 19 0.01 -0.26 -9.58
N LEU A 20 -1.31 -0.25 -9.80
CA LEU A 20 -2.16 -1.43 -9.56
C LEU A 20 -2.85 -2.01 -10.81
N GLY A 21 -2.62 -1.38 -11.98
CA GLY A 21 -3.22 -1.77 -13.27
C GLY A 21 -2.27 -2.46 -14.26
N GLY A 22 -0.99 -2.63 -13.92
CA GLY A 22 0.05 -3.23 -14.74
C GLY A 22 1.36 -3.32 -13.94
N ASP A 23 2.41 -3.94 -14.48
CA ASP A 23 3.75 -4.19 -13.89
C ASP A 23 4.53 -2.93 -13.39
N VAL A 24 3.85 -1.98 -12.77
CA VAL A 24 4.41 -0.76 -12.23
C VAL A 24 4.55 -0.95 -10.73
N ALA A 25 5.78 -0.90 -10.26
CA ALA A 25 6.05 -0.96 -8.83
C ALA A 25 5.32 0.17 -8.10
N PRO A 26 4.76 -0.09 -6.90
CA PRO A 26 4.20 0.97 -6.07
C PRO A 26 5.27 2.05 -5.80
N PRO A 27 4.90 3.34 -5.74
CA PRO A 27 5.84 4.43 -5.50
C PRO A 27 6.31 4.41 -4.04
N MET A 28 7.25 3.53 -3.73
CA MET A 28 7.71 3.29 -2.36
C MET A 28 8.26 4.56 -1.68
N ASP A 29 8.87 5.48 -2.43
CA ASP A 29 9.35 6.76 -1.88
C ASP A 29 8.20 7.59 -1.30
N GLU A 30 7.09 7.72 -2.04
CA GLU A 30 5.89 8.45 -1.58
C GLU A 30 5.21 7.71 -0.43
N LEU A 31 5.16 6.37 -0.48
CA LEU A 31 4.61 5.57 0.62
C LEU A 31 5.45 5.68 1.90
N ASN A 32 6.77 5.80 1.77
CA ASN A 32 7.67 6.00 2.91
C ASN A 32 7.43 7.36 3.58
N GLU A 33 7.13 8.41 2.81
CA GLU A 33 6.71 9.71 3.36
C GLU A 33 5.39 9.60 4.15
N LEU A 34 4.51 8.67 3.77
CA LEU A 34 3.29 8.29 4.50
C LEU A 34 3.54 7.29 5.64
N GLY A 35 4.82 7.01 5.94
CA GLY A 35 5.26 6.17 7.04
C GLY A 35 5.28 4.68 6.73
N ALA A 36 5.25 4.25 5.47
CA ALA A 36 5.42 2.85 5.07
C ALA A 36 6.89 2.36 5.15
N GLU A 37 7.81 3.16 5.70
CA GLU A 37 9.22 2.81 5.80
C GLU A 37 9.43 1.49 6.56
N GLY A 38 10.07 0.53 5.89
CA GLY A 38 10.30 -0.82 6.42
C GLY A 38 9.10 -1.75 6.35
N TRP A 39 8.06 -1.41 5.58
CA TRP A 39 6.90 -2.24 5.32
C TRP A 39 6.76 -2.57 3.83
N ASP A 40 6.25 -3.75 3.54
CA ASP A 40 5.89 -4.19 2.19
C ASP A 40 4.41 -3.96 1.91
N VAL A 41 4.08 -3.56 0.68
CA VAL A 41 2.68 -3.45 0.25
C VAL A 41 2.11 -4.85 0.03
N ALA A 42 1.14 -5.24 0.84
CA ALA A 42 0.48 -6.54 0.75
C ALA A 42 -0.71 -6.52 -0.22
N ALA A 43 -1.56 -5.49 -0.14
CA ALA A 43 -2.74 -5.36 -0.99
C ALA A 43 -3.33 -3.94 -0.96
N PRO A 44 -4.02 -3.51 -2.03
CA PRO A 44 -4.86 -2.32 -1.98
C PRO A 44 -6.19 -2.59 -1.26
N ILE A 45 -6.71 -1.55 -0.61
CA ILE A 45 -8.06 -1.52 -0.05
C ILE A 45 -8.86 -0.51 -0.86
N THR A 46 -9.89 -1.03 -1.54
CA THR A 46 -10.81 -0.23 -2.35
C THR A 46 -12.09 0.06 -1.59
N ASP A 47 -12.67 1.22 -1.84
CA ASP A 47 -13.99 1.55 -1.33
C ASP A 47 -15.12 0.91 -2.18
N LYS A 48 -16.36 1.39 -2.00
CA LYS A 48 -17.53 0.89 -2.74
C LYS A 48 -17.60 1.40 -4.19
N THR A 49 -16.86 2.45 -4.54
CA THR A 49 -16.78 2.97 -5.92
C THR A 49 -15.74 2.22 -6.74
N GLY A 50 -14.83 1.50 -6.05
CA GLY A 50 -13.70 0.79 -6.66
C GLY A 50 -12.41 1.61 -6.64
N GLU A 51 -12.42 2.77 -5.97
CA GLU A 51 -11.24 3.61 -5.81
C GLU A 51 -10.37 3.09 -4.66
N THR A 52 -9.05 3.06 -4.87
CA THR A 52 -8.12 2.67 -3.80
C THR A 52 -8.02 3.82 -2.81
N VAL A 53 -8.48 3.57 -1.58
CA VAL A 53 -8.49 4.56 -0.49
C VAL A 53 -7.39 4.29 0.54
N SER A 54 -6.86 3.07 0.58
CA SER A 54 -5.82 2.69 1.54
C SER A 54 -4.97 1.54 1.00
N LEU A 55 -3.77 1.41 1.57
CA LEU A 55 -2.90 0.25 1.36
C LEU A 55 -2.80 -0.58 2.63
N LEU A 56 -2.93 -1.90 2.47
CA LEU A 56 -2.51 -2.87 3.47
C LEU A 56 -1.01 -3.08 3.35
N LEU A 57 -0.32 -2.85 4.45
CA LEU A 57 1.11 -3.05 4.60
C LEU A 57 1.37 -4.25 5.51
N GLN A 58 2.44 -4.99 5.23
CA GLN A 58 2.91 -6.10 6.04
C GLN A 58 4.41 -5.99 6.34
N ARG A 59 4.84 -6.56 7.46
CA ARG A 59 6.25 -6.66 7.84
C ARG A 59 6.50 -7.95 8.61
N GLU A 60 7.58 -8.66 8.29
CA GLU A 60 7.99 -9.86 9.01
C GLU A 60 8.61 -9.50 10.38
N VAL A 61 8.24 -10.26 11.43
CA VAL A 61 8.68 -10.10 12.83
C VAL A 61 9.18 -11.42 13.44
#